data_AF-A0AA38JJY5-F1
#
_entry.id   AF-A0AA38JJY5-F1
#
_cell.length_a   1.000
_cell.length_b   1.000
_cell.length_c   1.000
_cell.angle_alpha   90.00
_cell.angle_beta   90.00
_cell.angle_gamma   90.00
#
_symmetry.space_group_name_H-M   'P 1'
#
loop_
_entity.id
_entity.type
_entity.pdbx_description
1 polymer ?
#
loop_
_entity_poly.entity_id
_entity_poly.type
_entity_poly.pdbx_seq_one_letter_code
_entity_poly.pdbx_strand_id
1 'polypeptide(L)'
;KLTDSNWTVLESIKNWLSKFHTATSKMLTTKNPMLSQTHLVFRGLQRSIKSRIMSLPANANATLKTALVETHKKLSDYYFNFDVCPYYL
;
A
#
# COMPACT_ATOMS: atom_id res chain seq x y z
N LYS A 1 4.23 22.72 16.93
CA LYS A 1 2.99 22.11 17.50
C LYS A 1 2.35 21.28 16.40
N LEU A 2 2.10 19.97 16.62
CA LEU A 2 1.28 19.19 15.67
C LEU A 2 -0.18 19.69 15.78
N THR A 3 -0.79 19.99 14.64
CA THR A 3 -2.21 20.32 14.54
C THR A 3 -3.05 19.04 14.46
N ASP A 4 -4.34 19.11 14.77
CA ASP A 4 -5.27 17.96 14.71
C ASP A 4 -5.33 17.32 13.31
N SER A 5 -5.12 18.13 12.27
CA SER A 5 -4.99 17.67 10.88
C SER A 5 -3.79 16.72 10.68
N ASN A 6 -2.64 17.02 11.31
CA ASN A 6 -1.45 16.15 11.21
C ASN A 6 -1.68 14.82 11.91
N TRP A 7 -2.36 14.82 13.07
CA TRP A 7 -2.73 13.59 13.77
C TRP A 7 -3.67 12.71 12.97
N THR A 8 -4.63 13.33 12.26
CA THR A 8 -5.55 12.60 11.37
C THR A 8 -4.80 11.94 10.23
N VAL A 9 -3.83 12.64 9.61
CA VAL A 9 -2.97 12.08 8.56
C VAL A 9 -2.14 10.89 9.09
N LEU A 10 -1.53 11.03 10.27
CA LEU A 10 -0.72 9.97 10.89
C LEU A 10 -1.56 8.74 11.24
N GLU A 11 -2.72 8.93 11.87
CA GLU A 11 -3.64 7.84 12.21
C GLU A 11 -4.13 7.14 10.95
N SER A 12 -4.40 7.92 9.90
CA SER A 12 -4.70 7.37 8.59
C SER A 12 -3.56 6.46 8.13
N ILE A 13 -2.32 6.96 8.03
CA ILE A 13 -1.16 6.18 7.53
C ILE A 13 -0.92 4.92 8.37
N LYS A 14 -1.01 5.03 9.70
CA LYS A 14 -0.92 3.89 10.62
C LYS A 14 -1.95 2.80 10.29
N ASN A 15 -3.21 3.21 10.04
CA ASN A 15 -4.26 2.29 9.63
C ASN A 15 -3.96 1.63 8.26
N TRP A 16 -3.29 2.33 7.35
CA TRP A 16 -2.84 1.73 6.08
C TRP A 16 -1.74 0.70 6.32
N LEU A 17 -0.74 1.01 7.13
CA LEU A 17 0.36 0.11 7.47
C LEU A 17 -0.15 -1.17 8.15
N SER A 18 -1.15 -1.06 9.03
CA SER A 18 -1.79 -2.22 9.64
C SER A 18 -2.49 -3.11 8.62
N LYS A 19 -3.20 -2.52 7.64
CA LYS A 19 -3.82 -3.26 6.52
C LYS A 19 -2.76 -3.93 5.65
N PHE A 20 -1.67 -3.24 5.34
CA PHE A 20 -0.54 -3.78 4.58
C PHE A 20 0.10 -4.97 5.28
N HIS A 21 0.39 -4.85 6.58
CA HIS A 21 0.93 -5.93 7.40
C HIS A 21 -0.02 -7.13 7.40
N THR A 22 -1.30 -6.92 7.72
CA THR A 22 -2.30 -8.01 7.74
C THR A 22 -2.40 -8.74 6.41
N ALA A 23 -2.42 -7.99 5.29
CA ALA A 23 -2.50 -8.56 3.96
C ALA A 23 -1.26 -9.41 3.61
N THR A 24 -0.07 -8.89 3.91
CA THR A 24 1.20 -9.59 3.63
C THR A 24 1.39 -10.80 4.54
N SER A 25 1.07 -10.71 5.84
CA SER A 25 1.07 -11.87 6.74
C SER A 25 0.14 -12.98 6.25
N LYS A 26 -1.05 -12.64 5.76
CA LYS A 26 -1.98 -13.61 5.18
C LYS A 26 -1.40 -14.26 3.92
N MET A 27 -0.78 -13.48 3.04
CA MET A 27 -0.14 -14.02 1.84
C MET A 27 1.03 -14.95 2.18
N LEU A 28 1.87 -14.59 3.15
CA LEU A 28 3.03 -15.39 3.59
C LEU A 28 2.62 -16.73 4.22
N THR A 29 1.47 -16.77 4.89
CA THR A 29 0.94 -17.98 5.52
C THR A 29 0.05 -18.82 4.60
N THR A 30 -0.24 -18.33 3.40
CA THR A 30 -1.03 -19.09 2.42
C THR A 30 -0.12 -20.08 1.69
N LYS A 31 -0.32 -21.38 1.96
CA LYS A 31 0.51 -22.48 1.42
C LYS A 31 0.55 -22.51 -0.12
N ASN A 32 -0.56 -22.18 -0.78
CA ASN A 32 -0.67 -22.08 -2.23
C ASN A 32 -1.41 -20.77 -2.59
N PRO A 33 -0.70 -19.64 -2.69
CA PRO A 33 -1.33 -18.35 -2.98
C PRO A 33 -1.85 -18.35 -4.42
N MET A 34 -3.15 -18.16 -4.59
CA MET A 34 -3.75 -18.02 -5.91
C MET A 34 -3.35 -16.66 -6.50
N LEU A 35 -2.81 -16.66 -7.73
CA LEU A 35 -2.33 -15.44 -8.41
C LEU A 35 -3.40 -14.33 -8.45
N SER A 36 -4.65 -14.71 -8.73
CA SER A 36 -5.79 -13.78 -8.74
C SER A 36 -6.04 -13.13 -7.38
N GLN A 37 -5.87 -13.88 -6.29
CA GLN A 37 -6.02 -13.38 -4.92
C GLN A 37 -4.86 -12.43 -4.55
N THR A 38 -3.64 -12.77 -4.96
CA THR A 38 -2.46 -11.91 -4.82
C THR A 38 -2.65 -10.57 -5.56
N HIS A 39 -3.12 -10.62 -6.80
CA HIS A 39 -3.43 -9.41 -7.59
C HIS A 39 -4.53 -8.56 -6.96
N LEU A 40 -5.58 -9.18 -6.42
CA LEU A 40 -6.65 -8.46 -5.74
C LEU A 40 -6.12 -7.72 -4.51
N VAL A 41 -5.26 -8.36 -3.72
CA VAL A 41 -4.62 -7.75 -2.54
C VAL A 41 -3.75 -6.56 -2.94
N PHE A 42 -2.83 -6.71 -3.89
CA PHE A 42 -1.96 -5.61 -4.31
C PHE A 42 -2.75 -4.44 -4.90
N ARG A 43 -3.73 -4.71 -5.79
CA ARG A 43 -4.60 -3.65 -6.34
C ARG A 43 -5.40 -2.95 -5.24
N GLY A 44 -5.88 -3.68 -4.24
CA GLY A 44 -6.56 -3.10 -3.07
C GLY A 44 -5.65 -2.14 -2.29
N LEU A 45 -4.41 -2.55 -2.03
CA LEU A 45 -3.41 -1.73 -1.34
C LEU A 45 -3.05 -0.47 -2.14
N GLN A 46 -2.85 -0.60 -3.46
CA GLN A 46 -2.58 0.52 -4.36
C GLN A 46 -3.72 1.55 -4.40
N ARG A 47 -4.98 1.10 -4.55
CA ARG A 47 -6.13 2.02 -4.52
C ARG A 47 -6.22 2.74 -3.18
N SER A 48 -5.98 2.03 -2.09
CA SER A 48 -6.03 2.62 -0.76
C SER A 48 -4.96 3.68 -0.56
N ILE A 49 -3.70 3.41 -0.94
CA ILE A 49 -2.63 4.41 -0.80
C ILE A 49 -2.80 5.59 -1.75
N LYS A 50 -3.30 5.37 -2.98
CA LYS A 50 -3.65 6.45 -3.92
C LYS A 50 -4.68 7.42 -3.33
N SER A 51 -5.78 6.88 -2.79
CA SER A 51 -6.82 7.69 -2.14
C SER A 51 -6.23 8.52 -0.98
N ARG A 52 -5.29 7.95 -0.23
CA ARG A 52 -4.61 8.63 0.88
C ARG A 52 -3.72 9.77 0.41
N ILE A 53 -2.90 9.53 -0.63
CA ILE A 53 -2.07 10.58 -1.23
C ILE A 53 -2.93 11.75 -1.69
N MET A 54 -4.08 11.47 -2.34
CA MET A 54 -5.01 12.52 -2.78
C MET A 54 -5.68 13.27 -1.63
N SER A 55 -5.85 12.65 -0.47
CA SER A 55 -6.42 13.28 0.72
C SER A 55 -5.42 14.11 1.54
N LEU A 56 -4.13 14.05 1.21
CA LEU A 56 -3.12 14.80 1.94
C LEU A 56 -3.25 16.30 1.67
N PRO A 57 -3.14 17.15 2.71
CA PRO A 57 -3.16 18.59 2.51
C PRO A 57 -1.92 19.06 1.73
N ALA A 58 -2.05 20.19 1.03
CA ALA A 58 -0.98 20.74 0.19
C ALA A 58 0.32 20.99 0.97
N ASN A 59 0.21 21.37 2.24
CA ASN A 59 1.30 21.61 3.17
C ASN A 59 1.84 20.34 3.87
N ALA A 60 1.32 19.14 3.56
CA ALA A 60 1.86 17.93 4.16
C ALA A 60 3.33 17.72 3.79
N ASN A 61 4.08 17.16 4.75
CA ASN A 61 5.52 16.95 4.66
C ASN A 61 5.92 16.29 3.33
N ALA A 62 6.91 16.88 2.63
CA ALA A 62 7.34 16.43 1.31
C ALA A 62 7.91 15.00 1.35
N THR A 63 8.72 14.67 2.35
CA THR A 63 9.27 13.32 2.55
C THR A 63 8.16 12.28 2.69
N LEU A 64 7.10 12.61 3.42
CA LEU A 64 5.95 11.73 3.57
C LEU A 64 5.21 11.50 2.24
N LYS A 65 5.00 12.57 1.45
CA LYS A 65 4.39 12.45 0.12
C LYS A 65 5.23 11.56 -0.80
N THR A 66 6.54 11.79 -0.84
CA THR A 66 7.47 10.98 -1.63
C THR A 66 7.43 9.51 -1.23
N ALA A 67 7.53 9.21 0.08
CA ALA A 67 7.48 7.84 0.57
C ALA A 67 6.18 7.11 0.20
N LEU A 68 5.03 7.79 0.25
CA LEU A 68 3.75 7.20 -0.15
C LEU A 68 3.67 6.96 -1.67
N VAL A 69 4.19 7.87 -2.48
CA VAL A 69 4.26 7.71 -3.95
C VAL A 69 5.19 6.55 -4.32
N GLU A 70 6.36 6.46 -3.70
CA GLU A 70 7.30 5.35 -3.88
C GLU A 70 6.67 4.02 -3.47
N THR A 71 5.94 3.99 -2.36
CA THR A 71 5.21 2.80 -1.93
C THR A 71 4.14 2.40 -2.94
N HIS A 72 3.37 3.36 -3.47
CA HIS A 72 2.40 3.09 -4.53
C HIS A 72 3.06 2.50 -5.79
N LYS A 73 4.21 3.06 -6.20
CA LYS A 73 4.99 2.56 -7.34
C LYS A 73 5.50 1.15 -7.08
N LYS A 74 6.08 0.88 -5.91
CA LYS A 74 6.59 -0.44 -5.54
C LYS A 74 5.51 -1.52 -5.58
N LEU A 75 4.31 -1.21 -5.10
CA LEU A 75 3.16 -2.12 -5.20
C LEU A 75 2.76 -2.39 -6.66
N SER A 76 2.98 -1.42 -7.57
CA SER A 76 2.75 -1.61 -9.00
C SER A 76 3.79 -2.50 -9.63
N ASP A 77 5.06 -2.31 -9.25
CA ASP A 77 6.15 -3.14 -9.76
C ASP A 77 5.94 -4.60 -9.34
N TYR A 78 5.48 -4.85 -8.11
CA TYR A 78 5.10 -6.20 -7.69
C TYR A 78 4.00 -6.80 -8.57
N TYR A 79 2.94 -6.04 -8.89
CA TYR A 79 1.89 -6.50 -9.79
C TYR A 79 2.46 -6.99 -11.13
N PHE A 80 3.30 -6.18 -11.78
CA PHE A 80 3.94 -6.56 -13.04
C PHE A 80 4.90 -7.73 -12.90
N ASN A 81 5.67 -7.80 -11.80
CA ASN A 81 6.61 -8.90 -11.58
C ASN A 81 5.91 -10.25 -11.41
N PHE A 82 4.72 -10.29 -10.80
CA PHE A 82 3.94 -11.54 -10.67
C PHE A 82 3.37 -12.03 -12.00
N ASP A 83 2.96 -11.12 -12.90
CA ASP A 83 2.50 -11.48 -14.25
C ASP A 83 3.62 -12.12 -15.11
N VAL A 84 4.89 -11.78 -14.84
CA VAL A 84 6.05 -12.25 -15.62
C VAL A 84 6.75 -13.46 -14.96
N CYS A 85 6.38 -13.81 -13.72
CA CYS A 85 7.08 -14.83 -12.96
C CYS A 85 6.58 -16.25 -13.33
N PRO A 86 7.43 -17.12 -13.91
CA PRO A 86 7.02 -18.44 -14.44
C PRO A 86 6.64 -19.47 -13.37
N TYR A 87 6.81 -19.14 -12.09
CA TYR A 87 6.47 -20.02 -10.96
C TYR A 87 5.02 -19.89 -10.48
N TYR A 88 4.23 -18.97 -11.06
CA TYR A 88 2.83 -18.70 -10.70
C TYR A 88 1.81 -19.15 -11.77
N LEU A 89 2.25 -19.92 -12.77
CA LEU A 89 1.40 -20.60 -13.76
C LEU A 89 1.14 -22.05 -13.38
#